data_AF-A0A6B3I6R1-F1
#
_entry.id   AF-A0A6B3I6R1-F1
#
_cell.length_a   1.000
_cell.length_b   1.000
_cell.length_c   1.000
_cell.angle_alpha   90.00
_cell.angle_beta   90.00
_cell.angle_gamma   90.00
#
_symmetry.space_group_name_H-M   'P 1'
#
loop_
_entity.id
_entity.type
_entity.pdbx_description
1 polymer ?
#
loop_
_entity_poly.entity_id
_entity_poly.type
_entity_poly.pdbx_seq_one_letter_code
_entity_poly.pdbx_strand_id
1 'polypeptide(L)'
;AEVPLLDLPTDKPRPAVQTHNGASEFFVLDAGLSARVHALARAHDVTPFMVLLSAYYLLLHRYSGQDHVVVGSPVTGRTRQDFASVYGYFVNPLPLHADLTGDPTVAALLEQVRQTVLGGLDNQEYPF
;
A
#
# COMPACT_ATOMS: atom_id res chain seq x y z
N ALA A 1 0.04 -17.09 10.13
CA ALA A 1 -1.26 -17.32 9.47
C ALA A 1 -1.05 -17.13 7.98
N GLU A 2 -1.66 -17.96 7.14
CA GLU A 2 -1.54 -17.84 5.68
C GLU A 2 -2.28 -16.58 5.21
N VAL A 3 -1.63 -15.74 4.38
CA VAL A 3 -2.27 -14.56 3.80
C VAL A 3 -3.21 -15.05 2.71
N PRO A 4 -4.54 -14.85 2.82
CA PRO A 4 -5.48 -15.35 1.83
C PRO A 4 -5.20 -14.69 0.48
N LEU A 5 -5.36 -15.47 -0.59
CA LEU A 5 -5.23 -14.97 -1.94
C LEU A 5 -6.25 -13.84 -2.18
N LEU A 6 -5.79 -12.73 -2.79
CA LEU A 6 -6.69 -11.66 -3.22
C LEU A 6 -7.49 -12.11 -4.45
N ASP A 7 -8.81 -12.18 -4.32
CA ASP A 7 -9.74 -12.67 -5.34
C ASP A 7 -10.25 -11.53 -6.23
N LEU A 8 -9.41 -11.11 -7.17
CA LEU A 8 -9.77 -10.06 -8.13
C LEU A 8 -10.53 -10.66 -9.33
N PRO A 9 -11.45 -9.91 -9.97
CA PRO A 9 -12.15 -10.34 -11.18
C PRO A 9 -11.21 -10.31 -12.40
N THR A 10 -10.30 -11.28 -12.48
CA THR A 10 -9.28 -11.36 -13.53
C THR A 10 -9.86 -11.91 -14.85
N ASP A 11 -9.43 -11.37 -15.98
CA ASP A 11 -9.89 -11.80 -17.32
C ASP A 11 -9.47 -13.23 -17.70
N LYS A 12 -8.45 -13.78 -17.04
CA LYS A 12 -7.87 -15.10 -17.33
C LYS A 12 -7.51 -15.82 -16.03
N PRO A 13 -7.60 -17.16 -15.99
CA PRO A 13 -7.16 -17.92 -14.83
C PRO A 13 -5.66 -17.74 -14.57
N ARG A 14 -5.28 -17.77 -13.29
CA ARG A 14 -3.86 -17.71 -12.88
C ARG A 14 -3.11 -18.95 -13.41
N PRO A 15 -1.99 -18.79 -14.14
CA PRO A 15 -1.18 -19.92 -14.57
C PRO A 15 -0.46 -20.56 -13.38
N ALA A 16 -0.19 -21.87 -13.47
CA ALA A 16 0.51 -22.62 -12.43
C ALA A 16 1.96 -22.16 -12.21
N VAL A 17 2.58 -21.56 -13.22
CA VAL A 17 3.93 -20.97 -13.16
C VAL A 17 3.84 -19.51 -13.58
N GLN A 18 4.39 -18.61 -12.76
CA GLN A 18 4.37 -17.17 -13.00
C GLN A 18 5.25 -16.81 -14.22
N THR A 19 4.68 -16.09 -15.19
CA THR A 19 5.36 -15.74 -16.45
C THR A 19 6.09 -14.40 -16.42
N HIS A 20 5.84 -13.56 -15.41
CA HIS A 20 6.37 -12.19 -15.27
C HIS A 20 6.03 -11.21 -16.42
N ASN A 21 5.19 -11.62 -17.37
CA ASN A 21 4.70 -10.73 -18.43
C ASN A 21 3.73 -9.69 -17.84
N GLY A 22 3.94 -8.42 -18.17
CA GLY A 22 3.10 -7.31 -17.73
C GLY A 22 3.03 -6.17 -18.74
N ALA A 23 2.11 -5.25 -18.51
CA ALA A 23 1.97 -3.99 -19.24
C ALA A 23 1.84 -2.84 -18.23
N SER A 24 1.90 -1.60 -18.69
CA SER A 24 1.75 -0.41 -17.84
C SER A 24 0.71 0.53 -18.43
N GLU A 25 -0.25 0.93 -17.61
CA GLU A 25 -1.26 1.94 -17.92
C GLU A 25 -1.02 3.15 -17.04
N PHE A 26 -0.89 4.32 -17.68
CA PHE A 26 -0.58 5.57 -16.99
C PHE A 26 -1.81 6.46 -16.91
N PHE A 27 -2.05 7.00 -15.73
CA PHE A 27 -3.06 8.02 -15.51
C PHE A 27 -2.51 9.11 -14.59
N VAL A 28 -3.15 10.27 -14.61
CA VAL A 28 -2.78 11.42 -13.78
C VAL A 28 -3.97 11.88 -12.95
N LEU A 29 -3.71 12.29 -11.73
CA LEU A 29 -4.70 13.02 -10.94
C LEU A 29 -4.67 14.47 -11.40
N ASP A 30 -5.83 15.05 -11.71
CA ASP A 30 -5.90 16.47 -12.01
C ASP A 30 -5.46 17.33 -10.81
N ALA A 31 -5.15 18.60 -11.07
CA ALA A 31 -4.65 19.51 -10.04
C ALA A 31 -5.64 19.69 -8.87
N GLY A 32 -6.95 19.68 -9.16
CA GLY A 32 -8.00 19.81 -8.15
C GLY A 32 -8.07 18.58 -7.25
N LEU A 33 -8.03 17.37 -7.82
CA LEU A 33 -7.99 16.13 -7.06
C LEU A 33 -6.71 16.01 -6.23
N SER A 34 -5.56 16.34 -6.81
CA SER A 34 -4.28 16.37 -6.11
C SER A 34 -4.31 17.30 -4.90
N ALA A 35 -4.85 18.52 -5.06
CA ALA A 35 -5.00 19.47 -3.96
C ALA A 35 -5.90 18.93 -2.84
N ARG A 36 -7.00 18.22 -3.18
CA ARG A 36 -7.89 17.59 -2.20
C ARG A 36 -7.21 16.45 -1.46
N VAL A 37 -6.39 15.63 -2.12
CA VAL A 37 -5.59 14.58 -1.46
C VAL A 37 -4.65 15.19 -0.42
N HIS A 38 -3.93 16.26 -0.79
CA HIS A 38 -3.05 16.97 0.14
C HIS A 38 -3.82 17.63 1.30
N ALA A 39 -5.00 18.19 1.03
CA ALA A 39 -5.84 18.78 2.07
C ALA A 39 -6.36 17.73 3.06
N LEU A 40 -6.83 16.59 2.57
CA LEU A 40 -7.29 15.47 3.40
C LEU A 40 -6.15 14.92 4.26
N ALA A 41 -4.96 14.75 3.66
CA ALA A 41 -3.77 14.30 4.38
C ALA A 41 -3.46 15.22 5.58
N ARG A 42 -3.46 16.54 5.36
CA ARG A 42 -3.26 17.53 6.44
C ARG A 42 -4.37 17.50 7.49
N ALA A 43 -5.63 17.33 7.08
CA ALA A 43 -6.76 17.33 8.00
C ALA A 43 -6.76 16.15 8.98
N HIS A 44 -6.12 15.03 8.60
CA HIS A 44 -6.07 13.79 9.40
C HIS A 44 -4.68 13.48 9.97
N ASP A 45 -3.70 14.40 9.90
CA ASP A 45 -2.32 14.18 10.34
C ASP A 45 -1.68 12.91 9.72
N VAL A 46 -1.89 12.73 8.42
CA VAL A 46 -1.34 11.62 7.64
C VAL A 46 -0.60 12.16 6.40
N THR A 47 0.13 11.28 5.73
CA THR A 47 0.82 11.62 4.48
C THR A 47 -0.09 11.40 3.26
N PRO A 48 0.18 12.07 2.12
CA PRO A 48 -0.51 11.76 0.85
C PRO A 48 -0.36 10.29 0.45
N PHE A 49 0.77 9.65 0.78
CA PHE A 49 0.97 8.21 0.59
C PHE A 49 -0.08 7.39 1.34
N MET A 50 -0.30 7.67 2.63
CA MET A 50 -1.30 6.97 3.43
C MET A 50 -2.72 7.18 2.87
N VAL A 51 -3.05 8.39 2.40
CA VAL A 51 -4.35 8.66 1.75
C VAL A 51 -4.55 7.81 0.49
N LEU A 52 -3.55 7.78 -0.40
CA LEU A 52 -3.63 7.01 -1.64
C LEU A 52 -3.63 5.50 -1.36
N LEU A 53 -2.89 5.05 -0.35
CA LEU A 53 -2.90 3.66 0.09
C LEU A 53 -4.27 3.25 0.65
N SER A 54 -4.92 4.09 1.47
CA SER A 54 -6.30 3.87 1.91
C SER A 54 -7.28 3.80 0.74
N ALA A 55 -7.16 4.69 -0.24
CA ALA A 55 -7.98 4.65 -1.45
C ALA A 55 -7.75 3.35 -2.26
N TYR A 56 -6.51 2.87 -2.30
CA TYR A 56 -6.18 1.60 -2.95
C TYR A 56 -6.77 0.40 -2.22
N TYR A 57 -6.73 0.36 -0.88
CA TYR A 57 -7.41 -0.70 -0.11
C TYR A 57 -8.92 -0.71 -0.36
N LEU A 58 -9.58 0.45 -0.38
CA LEU A 58 -11.00 0.55 -0.70
C LEU A 58 -11.31 0.04 -2.11
N LEU A 59 -10.43 0.34 -3.08
CA LEU A 59 -10.56 -0.16 -4.45
C LEU A 59 -10.47 -1.69 -4.48
N LEU A 60 -9.46 -2.26 -3.85
CA LEU A 60 -9.24 -3.72 -3.82
C LEU A 60 -10.40 -4.43 -3.13
N HIS A 61 -10.84 -3.95 -1.97
CA HIS A 61 -12.00 -4.47 -1.26
C HIS A 61 -13.28 -4.41 -2.10
N ARG A 62 -13.51 -3.30 -2.82
CA ARG A 62 -14.66 -3.18 -3.70
C ARG A 62 -14.65 -4.22 -4.84
N TYR A 63 -13.48 -4.56 -5.35
CA TYR A 63 -13.35 -5.54 -6.44
C TYR A 63 -13.34 -6.99 -5.96
N SER A 64 -12.76 -7.28 -4.80
CA SER A 64 -12.64 -8.65 -4.29
C SER A 64 -13.70 -9.06 -3.28
N GLY A 65 -14.38 -8.09 -2.66
CA GLY A 65 -15.29 -8.33 -1.53
C GLY A 65 -14.59 -8.80 -0.25
N GLN A 66 -13.26 -8.73 -0.18
CA GLN A 66 -12.48 -9.20 0.98
C GLN A 66 -12.20 -8.05 1.95
N ASP A 67 -12.38 -8.31 3.25
CA ASP A 67 -12.18 -7.31 4.30
C ASP A 67 -10.70 -7.16 4.70
N HIS A 68 -9.91 -8.22 4.58
CA HIS A 68 -8.49 -8.20 4.90
C HIS A 68 -7.66 -8.14 3.62
N VAL A 69 -6.88 -7.07 3.46
CA VAL A 69 -6.07 -6.83 2.27
C VAL A 69 -4.63 -6.51 2.68
N VAL A 70 -3.66 -7.11 1.98
CA VAL A 70 -2.23 -6.86 2.17
C VAL A 70 -1.65 -6.25 0.89
N VAL A 71 -0.93 -5.14 1.03
CA VAL A 71 -0.25 -4.44 -0.06
C VAL A 71 1.23 -4.33 0.28
N GLY A 72 2.10 -4.78 -0.63
CA GLY A 72 3.54 -4.59 -0.51
C GLY A 72 3.94 -3.17 -0.91
N SER A 73 4.71 -2.48 -0.06
CA SER A 73 5.27 -1.16 -0.34
C SER A 73 6.79 -1.16 -0.22
N PRO A 74 7.56 -0.83 -1.27
CA PRO A 74 9.01 -0.79 -1.17
C PRO A 74 9.46 0.36 -0.28
N VAL A 75 10.34 0.08 0.68
CA VAL A 75 11.10 1.12 1.38
C VAL A 75 12.56 1.10 0.93
N THR A 76 13.25 2.23 1.11
CA THR A 76 14.62 2.40 0.61
C THR A 76 15.63 1.46 1.29
N GLY A 77 15.34 1.02 2.53
CA GLY A 77 16.23 0.22 3.40
C GLY A 77 17.57 0.89 3.71
N ARG A 78 17.72 2.19 3.46
CA ARG A 78 18.89 3.00 3.78
C ARG A 78 18.69 3.71 5.13
N THR A 79 18.47 2.95 6.19
CA THR A 79 18.18 3.50 7.53
C THR A 79 19.42 4.11 8.20
N ARG A 80 20.62 3.62 7.85
CA ARG A 80 21.90 4.15 8.32
C ARG A 80 22.51 5.13 7.34
N GLN A 81 22.98 6.27 7.87
CA GLN A 81 23.61 7.33 7.08
C GLN A 81 24.85 6.86 6.31
N ASP A 82 25.59 5.88 6.85
CA ASP A 82 26.76 5.27 6.21
C ASP A 82 26.44 4.63 4.84
N PHE A 83 25.18 4.25 4.61
CA PHE A 83 24.71 3.62 3.38
C PHE A 83 24.05 4.60 2.41
N ALA A 84 23.94 5.89 2.75
CA ALA A 84 23.26 6.87 1.93
C ALA A 84 23.88 6.99 0.52
N SER A 85 25.21 6.92 0.40
CA SER A 85 25.95 7.05 -0.87
C SER A 85 26.46 5.73 -1.45
N VAL A 86 26.09 4.59 -0.87
CA VAL A 86 26.58 3.28 -1.32
C VAL A 86 25.75 2.78 -2.51
N TYR A 87 26.43 2.31 -3.57
CA TYR A 87 25.79 1.60 -4.66
C TYR A 87 25.47 0.16 -4.23
N GLY A 88 24.23 -0.26 -4.38
CA GLY A 88 23.77 -1.59 -3.98
C GLY A 88 22.24 -1.68 -3.91
N TYR A 89 21.74 -2.91 -3.74
CA TYR A 89 20.31 -3.18 -3.55
C TYR A 89 19.96 -3.14 -2.06
N PHE A 90 19.19 -2.14 -1.65
CA PHE A 90 18.76 -1.92 -0.27
C PHE A 90 17.24 -1.96 -0.11
N VAL A 91 16.48 -2.09 -1.21
CA VAL A 91 15.02 -2.03 -1.17
C VAL A 91 14.48 -3.21 -0.38
N ASN A 92 13.68 -2.92 0.64
CA ASN A 92 12.96 -3.90 1.43
C ASN A 92 11.44 -3.65 1.28
N PRO A 93 10.66 -4.56 0.69
CA PRO A 93 9.21 -4.44 0.67
C PRO A 93 8.58 -4.65 2.05
N LEU A 94 7.71 -3.74 2.49
CA LEU A 94 6.90 -3.92 3.69
C LEU A 94 5.51 -4.46 3.32
N PRO A 95 5.04 -5.56 3.92
CA PRO A 95 3.66 -6.00 3.80
C PRO A 95 2.78 -5.15 4.73
N LEU A 96 1.98 -4.26 4.15
CA LEU A 96 1.07 -3.40 4.89
C LEU A 96 -0.33 -4.00 4.84
N HIS A 97 -0.92 -4.27 6.00
CA HIS A 97 -2.27 -4.84 6.14
C HIS A 97 -3.31 -3.78 6.49
N ALA A 98 -4.50 -3.93 5.91
CA ALA A 98 -5.70 -3.21 6.32
C ALA A 98 -6.85 -4.18 6.57
N ASP A 99 -7.64 -3.87 7.59
CA ASP A 99 -8.92 -4.48 7.91
C ASP A 99 -10.06 -3.51 7.57
N LEU A 100 -11.00 -3.96 6.74
CA LEU A 100 -12.17 -3.23 6.26
C LEU A 100 -13.48 -3.83 6.79
N THR A 101 -13.40 -4.77 7.74
CA THR A 101 -14.56 -5.39 8.37
C THR A 101 -15.47 -4.34 8.99
N GLY A 102 -16.78 -4.46 8.72
CA GLY A 102 -17.78 -3.57 9.32
C GLY A 102 -17.87 -2.18 8.69
N ASP A 103 -17.35 -2.00 7.46
CA ASP A 103 -17.44 -0.77 6.67
C ASP A 103 -16.94 0.48 7.43
N PRO A 104 -15.63 0.54 7.74
CA PRO A 104 -15.08 1.63 8.52
C PRO A 104 -15.20 2.96 7.78
N THR A 105 -15.44 4.03 8.55
CA THR A 105 -15.37 5.38 7.98
C THR A 105 -13.99 5.66 7.40
N VAL A 106 -13.91 6.56 6.41
CA VAL A 106 -12.63 6.98 5.81
C VAL A 106 -11.64 7.46 6.88
N ALA A 107 -12.11 8.20 7.89
CA ALA A 107 -11.25 8.67 8.98
C ALA A 107 -10.65 7.52 9.80
N ALA A 108 -11.46 6.49 10.12
CA ALA A 108 -11.00 5.31 10.84
C ALA A 108 -9.99 4.50 10.01
N LEU A 109 -10.24 4.34 8.71
CA LEU A 109 -9.31 3.66 7.81
C LEU A 109 -7.98 4.43 7.68
N LEU A 110 -8.02 5.76 7.58
CA LEU A 110 -6.81 6.59 7.53
C LEU A 110 -5.96 6.42 8.79
N GLU A 111 -6.60 6.40 9.96
CA GLU A 111 -5.91 6.18 11.23
C GLU A 111 -5.30 4.77 11.30
N GLN A 112 -6.06 3.74 10.91
CA GLN A 112 -5.54 2.36 10.83
C GLN A 112 -4.32 2.27 9.91
N VAL A 113 -4.40 2.85 8.71
CA VAL A 113 -3.29 2.86 7.75
C VAL A 113 -2.09 3.63 8.29
N ARG A 114 -2.30 4.75 8.99
CA ARG A 114 -1.23 5.49 9.67
C ARG A 114 -0.48 4.60 10.65
N GLN A 115 -1.21 3.90 11.52
CA GLN A 115 -0.61 2.99 12.50
C GLN A 115 0.13 1.82 11.83
N THR A 116 -0.46 1.19 10.82
CA THR A 116 0.19 0.10 10.08
C THR A 116 1.47 0.56 9.39
N VAL A 117 1.45 1.73 8.72
CA VAL A 117 2.62 2.25 8.00
C VAL A 117 3.74 2.62 8.98
N LEU A 118 3.43 3.34 10.06
CA LEU A 118 4.43 3.71 11.06
C LEU A 118 5.01 2.47 11.74
N GLY A 119 4.18 1.52 12.16
CA GLY A 119 4.63 0.26 12.73
C GLY A 119 5.48 -0.57 11.76
N GLY A 120 5.14 -0.57 10.47
CA GLY A 120 5.95 -1.20 9.43
C GLY A 120 7.32 -0.54 9.27
N LEU A 121 7.37 0.80 9.29
CA LEU A 121 8.62 1.56 9.20
C LEU A 121 9.51 1.37 10.43
N ASP A 122 8.93 1.30 11.63
CA ASP A 122 9.66 1.03 12.87
C ASP A 122 10.33 -0.36 12.86
N ASN A 123 9.83 -1.29 12.04
CA ASN A 123 10.33 -2.66 11.90
C ASN A 123 10.97 -2.94 10.53
N GLN A 124 11.32 -1.89 9.76
CA GLN A 124 11.76 -2.05 8.37
C GLN A 124 13.12 -2.74 8.18
N GLU A 125 13.86 -2.98 9.26
CA GLU A 125 15.16 -3.67 9.24
C GLU A 125 15.01 -5.19 9.09
N TYR A 126 13.82 -5.73 9.33
CA TYR A 126 13.55 -7.15 9.11
C TYR A 126 13.36 -7.43 7.61
N PRO A 127 14.11 -8.37 7.03
CA PRO A 127 13.96 -8.72 5.63
C PRO A 127 12.60 -9.35 5.35
N PHE A 128 12.01 -9.03 4.20
CA PHE A 128 10.81 -9.68 3.67
C PHE A 128 11.04 -11.17 3.35
#